data_AF-A0A392MK59-F1
#
_entry.id   AF-A0A392MK59-F1
#
_cell.length_a   1.000
_cell.length_b   1.000
_cell.length_c   1.000
_cell.angle_alpha   90.00
_cell.angle_beta   90.00
_cell.angle_gamma   90.00
#
_symmetry.space_group_name_H-M   'P 1'
#
loop_
_entity.id
_entity.type
_entity.pdbx_description
1 polymer ?
#
loop_
_entity_poly.entity_id
_entity_poly.type
_entity_poly.pdbx_seq_one_letter_code
_entity_poly.pdbx_strand_id
1 'polypeptide(L)'
;IYIENAVNAIAEALDASLNDENVQKKCCRALLILCGHFSSTGKIPTKTTILKQAGYNNGSSELKSPSHDEEDQRLDITISSEDEEEERHEEFMMNLLETLIGDGESPFLKSISRCLDSRHVDLVRDSLITVTWLSSSLSKQYNAGLHLPAFLAIISQLKGILQNGELEFKTLASMSLFNFSKISECRTLLKIMAEDIAPLLHGLVDVLWTAKKLHAILCRENL
;
A
#
# COMPACT_ATOMS: atom_id res chain seq x y z
N ILE A 1 -7.53 16.65 -14.37
CA ILE A 1 -8.70 16.29 -15.22
C ILE A 1 -8.76 14.79 -15.53
N TYR A 2 -7.93 14.18 -16.40
CA TYR A 2 -8.11 12.74 -16.74
C TYR A 2 -7.79 11.78 -15.57
N ILE A 3 -6.68 11.97 -14.86
CA ILE A 3 -6.30 11.14 -13.68
C ILE A 3 -7.33 11.30 -12.56
N GLU A 4 -7.70 12.53 -12.25
CA GLU A 4 -8.71 12.87 -11.24
C GLU A 4 -10.07 12.22 -11.50
N ASN A 5 -10.58 12.31 -12.75
CA ASN A 5 -11.83 11.66 -13.12
C ASN A 5 -11.73 10.13 -12.99
N ALA A 6 -10.58 9.54 -13.34
CA ALA A 6 -10.36 8.10 -13.18
C ALA A 6 -10.32 7.70 -11.70
N VAL A 7 -9.64 8.47 -10.85
CA VAL A 7 -9.57 8.23 -9.40
C VAL A 7 -10.96 8.34 -8.76
N ASN A 8 -11.75 9.35 -9.13
CA ASN A 8 -13.13 9.50 -8.64
C ASN A 8 -14.02 8.33 -9.09
N ALA A 9 -13.92 7.90 -10.35
CA ALA A 9 -14.66 6.74 -10.83
C ALA A 9 -14.27 5.43 -10.11
N ILE A 10 -12.98 5.26 -9.79
CA ILE A 10 -12.52 4.13 -8.96
C ILE A 10 -13.12 4.21 -7.55
N ALA A 11 -13.13 5.40 -6.93
CA ALA A 11 -13.73 5.61 -5.61
C ALA A 11 -15.23 5.26 -5.60
N GLU A 12 -15.99 5.75 -6.57
CA GLU A 12 -17.41 5.42 -6.73
C GLU A 12 -17.64 3.91 -6.91
N ALA A 13 -16.80 3.26 -7.73
CA ALA A 13 -16.87 1.81 -7.92
C ALA A 13 -16.54 1.03 -6.64
N LEU A 14 -15.55 1.48 -5.86
CA LEU A 14 -15.20 0.89 -4.57
C LEU A 14 -16.37 1.00 -3.59
N ASP A 15 -17.04 2.14 -3.51
CA ASP A 15 -18.22 2.30 -2.67
C ASP A 15 -19.38 1.40 -3.11
N ALA A 16 -19.62 1.28 -4.42
CA ALA A 16 -20.61 0.35 -4.96
C ALA A 16 -20.26 -1.12 -4.69
N SER A 17 -18.96 -1.46 -4.66
CA SER A 17 -18.48 -2.83 -4.41
C SER A 17 -18.84 -3.37 -3.03
N LEU A 18 -19.13 -2.50 -2.06
CA LEU A 18 -19.56 -2.91 -0.73
C LEU A 18 -20.91 -3.66 -0.78
N ASN A 19 -21.73 -3.40 -1.80
CA ASN A 19 -23.09 -3.93 -1.93
C ASN A 19 -23.29 -4.80 -3.18
N ASP A 20 -22.36 -4.82 -4.15
CA ASP A 20 -22.47 -5.57 -5.40
C ASP A 20 -21.23 -6.44 -5.65
N GLU A 21 -21.41 -7.77 -5.63
CA GLU A 21 -20.33 -8.76 -5.80
C GLU A 21 -19.69 -8.73 -7.21
N ASN A 22 -20.44 -8.36 -8.25
CA ASN A 22 -19.90 -8.23 -9.60
C ASN A 22 -19.01 -6.99 -9.71
N VAL A 23 -19.45 -5.88 -9.12
CA VAL A 23 -18.63 -4.66 -8.99
C VAL A 23 -17.40 -4.95 -8.13
N GLN A 24 -17.55 -5.69 -7.03
CA GLN A 24 -16.45 -6.10 -6.16
C GLN A 24 -15.34 -6.84 -6.89
N LYS A 25 -15.66 -7.87 -7.69
CA LYS A 25 -14.64 -8.61 -8.46
C LYS A 25 -13.89 -7.70 -9.43
N LYS A 26 -14.57 -6.72 -10.04
CA LYS A 26 -13.96 -5.73 -10.93
C LYS A 26 -13.07 -4.75 -10.18
N CYS A 27 -13.52 -4.27 -9.02
CA CYS A 27 -12.74 -3.38 -8.15
C CYS A 27 -11.47 -4.05 -7.63
N CYS A 28 -11.58 -5.29 -7.14
CA CYS A 28 -10.43 -6.10 -6.74
C CYS A 28 -9.38 -6.16 -7.86
N ARG A 29 -9.80 -6.51 -9.08
CA ARG A 29 -8.92 -6.52 -10.24
C ARG A 29 -8.33 -5.14 -10.57
N ALA A 30 -9.13 -4.08 -10.50
CA ALA A 30 -8.68 -2.71 -10.79
C ALA A 30 -7.64 -2.22 -9.79
N LEU A 31 -7.81 -2.52 -8.50
CA LEU A 31 -6.86 -2.20 -7.43
C LEU A 31 -5.50 -2.88 -7.69
N LEU A 32 -5.50 -4.16 -8.06
CA LEU A 32 -4.27 -4.88 -8.36
C LEU A 32 -3.58 -4.34 -9.62
N ILE A 33 -4.34 -3.98 -10.65
CA ILE A 33 -3.82 -3.34 -11.88
C ILE A 33 -3.17 -1.99 -11.54
N LEU A 34 -3.85 -1.15 -10.74
CA LEU A 34 -3.31 0.13 -10.26
C LEU A 34 -1.96 -0.08 -9.57
N CYS A 35 -1.87 -1.00 -8.62
CA CYS A 35 -0.60 -1.28 -7.93
C CYS A 35 0.51 -1.80 -8.87
N GLY A 36 0.15 -2.50 -9.94
CA GLY A 36 1.10 -3.11 -10.88
C GLY A 36 1.70 -2.18 -11.91
N HIS A 37 0.90 -1.26 -12.45
CA HIS A 37 1.41 -0.24 -13.38
C HIS A 37 2.47 0.65 -12.75
N PHE A 38 2.45 0.76 -11.43
CA PHE A 38 3.20 1.75 -10.67
C PHE A 38 4.16 1.13 -9.65
N SER A 39 4.51 -0.13 -9.86
CA SER A 39 5.59 -0.80 -9.15
C SER A 39 6.91 -0.42 -9.81
N SER A 40 7.96 -0.12 -9.02
CA SER A 40 9.32 0.16 -9.53
C SER A 40 9.96 -1.02 -10.27
N THR A 41 9.27 -2.16 -10.36
CA THR A 41 9.69 -3.35 -11.11
C THR A 41 8.79 -3.61 -12.33
N GLY A 42 7.77 -2.78 -12.58
CA GLY A 42 6.71 -2.98 -13.58
C GLY A 42 5.83 -4.22 -13.33
N LYS A 43 6.11 -5.00 -12.28
CA LYS A 43 5.36 -6.20 -11.91
C LYS A 43 4.26 -5.82 -10.94
N ILE A 44 3.06 -6.36 -11.17
CA ILE A 44 1.97 -6.39 -10.18
C ILE A 44 2.57 -6.89 -8.86
N PRO A 45 2.58 -6.08 -7.78
CA PRO A 45 3.01 -6.54 -6.48
C PRO A 45 2.20 -7.77 -6.12
N THR A 46 2.80 -8.95 -6.25
CA THR A 46 2.12 -10.17 -5.87
C THR A 46 2.07 -10.21 -4.35
N LYS A 47 0.94 -10.66 -3.81
CA LYS A 47 0.77 -10.96 -2.38
C LYS A 47 2.00 -11.64 -1.79
N THR A 48 2.56 -12.64 -2.47
CA THR A 48 3.72 -13.40 -2.02
C THR A 48 4.97 -12.55 -1.86
N THR A 49 5.22 -11.60 -2.77
CA THR A 49 6.39 -10.71 -2.71
C THR A 49 6.30 -9.75 -1.52
N ILE A 50 5.14 -9.13 -1.30
CA ILE A 50 4.93 -8.20 -0.17
C ILE A 50 5.06 -8.94 1.16
N LEU A 51 4.43 -10.11 1.28
CA LEU A 51 4.47 -10.91 2.50
C LEU A 51 5.89 -11.38 2.81
N LYS A 52 6.63 -11.90 1.81
CA LYS A 52 8.06 -12.25 1.97
C LYS A 52 8.89 -11.05 2.42
N GLN A 53 8.67 -9.89 1.80
CA GLN A 53 9.37 -8.67 2.18
C GLN A 53 9.11 -8.28 3.63
N ALA A 54 7.92 -8.54 4.18
CA ALA A 54 7.58 -8.28 5.58
C ALA A 54 8.08 -9.37 6.56
N GLY A 55 8.75 -10.41 6.07
CA GLY A 55 9.27 -11.52 6.88
C GLY A 55 8.28 -12.68 7.05
N TYR A 56 7.13 -12.65 6.36
CA TYR A 56 6.19 -13.76 6.37
C TYR A 56 6.67 -14.89 5.46
N ASN A 57 7.10 -16.00 6.06
CA ASN A 57 7.54 -17.19 5.35
C ASN A 57 6.39 -18.21 5.33
N ASN A 58 5.57 -18.18 4.27
CA ASN A 58 4.59 -19.24 4.06
C ASN A 58 5.35 -20.47 3.54
N GLY A 59 5.21 -21.63 4.18
CA GLY A 59 5.85 -22.89 3.75
C GLY A 59 5.35 -23.46 2.40
N SER A 60 4.75 -22.62 1.56
CA SER A 60 4.25 -22.99 0.24
C SER A 60 5.41 -23.03 -0.75
N SER A 61 5.81 -24.23 -1.14
CA SER A 61 6.68 -24.51 -2.28
C SER A 61 6.22 -23.72 -3.51
N GLU A 62 7.08 -22.82 -4.00
CA GLU A 62 6.81 -22.05 -5.20
C GLU A 62 6.80 -22.95 -6.43
N LEU A 63 5.68 -22.93 -7.17
CA LEU A 63 5.70 -23.24 -8.60
C LEU A 63 6.57 -22.18 -9.27
N LYS A 64 7.79 -22.58 -9.64
CA LYS A 64 8.67 -21.81 -10.51
C LYS A 64 7.91 -21.51 -11.81
N SER A 65 7.68 -20.24 -12.12
CA SER A 65 7.40 -19.83 -13.49
C SER A 65 8.66 -20.08 -14.33
N PRO A 66 8.56 -20.69 -15.52
CA PRO A 66 9.72 -20.95 -16.35
C PRO A 66 10.32 -19.61 -16.83
N SER A 67 11.61 -19.43 -16.58
CA SER A 67 12.45 -18.46 -17.27
C SER A 67 12.48 -18.86 -18.75
N HIS A 68 11.89 -18.05 -19.61
CA HIS A 68 12.21 -18.09 -21.03
C HIS A 68 13.46 -17.23 -21.22
N ASP A 69 14.59 -17.92 -21.34
CA ASP A 69 15.79 -17.40 -21.97
C ASP A 69 15.46 -17.23 -23.46
N GLU A 70 15.49 -16.00 -23.97
CA GLU A 70 15.66 -15.75 -25.40
C GLU A 70 16.74 -14.68 -25.59
N GLU A 71 17.55 -14.95 -26.60
CA GLU A 71 18.95 -14.59 -26.73
C GLU A 71 19.20 -13.12 -27.06
N ASP A 72 20.35 -12.67 -26.53
CA ASP A 72 21.13 -11.48 -26.84
C ASP A 72 21.21 -11.19 -28.36
N GLN A 73 20.56 -10.10 -28.78
CA GLN A 73 20.94 -9.35 -29.98
C GLN A 73 21.15 -7.89 -29.60
N ARG A 74 22.41 -7.57 -29.30
CA ARG A 74 22.97 -6.22 -29.28
C ARG A 74 22.47 -5.37 -30.45
N LEU A 75 21.64 -4.38 -30.14
CA LEU A 75 21.48 -3.18 -30.94
C LEU A 75 21.91 -1.98 -30.09
N ASP A 76 23.07 -1.45 -30.46
CA ASP A 76 23.63 -0.19 -30.00
C ASP A 76 22.70 0.96 -30.44
N ILE A 77 21.84 1.45 -29.53
CA ILE A 77 21.00 2.64 -29.75
C ILE A 77 20.93 3.46 -28.45
N THR A 78 21.74 4.52 -28.43
CA THR A 78 21.50 5.84 -27.79
C THR A 78 21.06 5.88 -26.31
N ILE A 79 22.03 6.13 -25.43
CA ILE A 79 21.93 6.43 -23.98
C ILE A 79 21.32 7.83 -23.74
N SER A 80 20.16 8.14 -24.33
CA SER A 80 19.49 9.44 -24.17
C SER A 80 17.97 9.34 -23.97
N SER A 81 17.36 8.16 -24.15
CA SER A 81 15.90 7.99 -24.06
C SER A 81 15.41 7.30 -22.78
N GLU A 82 16.27 6.63 -22.03
CA GLU A 82 15.89 5.91 -20.80
C GLU A 82 15.63 6.89 -19.64
N ASP A 83 16.52 7.86 -19.44
CA ASP A 83 16.38 8.88 -18.38
C ASP A 83 15.11 9.72 -18.54
N GLU A 84 14.74 10.11 -19.78
CA GLU A 84 13.52 10.88 -20.03
C GLU A 84 12.23 10.05 -19.81
N GLU A 85 12.26 8.73 -20.05
CA GLU A 85 11.12 7.87 -19.77
C GLU A 85 10.96 7.60 -18.28
N GLU A 86 12.06 7.44 -17.55
CA GLU A 86 12.05 7.35 -16.09
C GLU A 86 11.52 8.64 -15.46
N GLU A 87 12.00 9.82 -15.88
CA GLU A 87 11.50 11.11 -15.39
C GLU A 87 10.00 11.31 -15.65
N ARG A 88 9.52 10.98 -16.86
CA ARG A 88 8.08 11.05 -17.18
C ARG A 88 7.25 10.09 -16.34
N HIS A 89 7.79 8.91 -16.06
CA HIS A 89 7.13 7.94 -15.19
C HIS A 89 7.07 8.41 -13.74
N GLU A 90 8.15 9.00 -13.22
CA GLU A 90 8.21 9.59 -11.88
C GLU A 90 7.25 10.78 -11.73
N GLU A 91 7.22 11.69 -12.70
CA GLU A 91 6.29 12.83 -12.70
C GLU A 91 4.83 12.35 -12.73
N PHE A 92 4.51 11.38 -13.58
CA PHE A 92 3.18 10.77 -13.62
C PHE A 92 2.82 10.14 -12.27
N MET A 93 3.77 9.44 -11.65
CA MET A 93 3.59 8.82 -10.34
C MET A 93 3.30 9.83 -9.24
N MET A 94 4.04 10.93 -9.19
CA MET A 94 3.78 12.02 -8.23
C MET A 94 2.38 12.60 -8.44
N ASN A 95 2.02 12.92 -9.69
CA ASN A 95 0.70 13.44 -10.03
C ASN A 95 -0.43 12.48 -9.62
N LEU A 96 -0.23 11.17 -9.81
CA LEU A 96 -1.19 10.16 -9.36
C LEU A 96 -1.29 10.11 -7.84
N LEU A 97 -0.16 10.09 -7.12
CA LEU A 97 -0.15 10.06 -5.65
C LEU A 97 -0.83 11.31 -5.08
N GLU A 98 -0.55 12.49 -5.62
CA GLU A 98 -1.22 13.75 -5.27
C GLU A 98 -2.73 13.65 -5.49
N THR A 99 -3.15 13.12 -6.63
CA THR A 99 -4.59 12.95 -6.93
C THR A 99 -5.26 11.94 -6.00
N LEU A 100 -4.57 10.84 -5.66
CA LEU A 100 -5.10 9.80 -4.76
C LEU A 100 -5.25 10.33 -3.34
N ILE A 101 -4.34 11.17 -2.86
CA ILE A 101 -4.39 11.73 -1.50
C ILE A 101 -5.34 12.93 -1.42
N GLY A 102 -5.38 13.74 -2.48
CA GLY A 102 -6.11 15.00 -2.52
C GLY A 102 -5.67 15.97 -1.42
N ASP A 103 -6.56 16.89 -1.08
CA ASP A 103 -6.39 17.95 -0.09
C ASP A 103 -6.87 17.56 1.33
N GLY A 104 -6.99 16.25 1.59
CA GLY A 104 -7.48 15.70 2.86
C GLY A 104 -8.91 15.16 2.81
N GLU A 105 -9.66 15.41 1.74
CA GLU A 105 -11.04 14.90 1.57
C GLU A 105 -11.16 13.84 0.47
N SER A 106 -10.04 13.18 0.10
CA SER A 106 -9.98 12.22 -1.01
C SER A 106 -11.10 11.16 -0.96
N PRO A 107 -11.98 11.13 -1.99
CA PRO A 107 -12.98 10.08 -2.14
C PRO A 107 -12.35 8.69 -2.20
N PHE A 108 -11.16 8.57 -2.81
CA PHE A 108 -10.45 7.32 -2.91
C PHE A 108 -10.02 6.79 -1.54
N LEU A 109 -9.37 7.62 -0.71
CA LEU A 109 -8.93 7.19 0.63
C LEU A 109 -10.11 6.86 1.54
N LYS A 110 -11.21 7.60 1.44
CA LYS A 110 -12.47 7.30 2.15
C LYS A 110 -13.05 5.95 1.73
N SER A 111 -13.14 5.70 0.42
CA SER A 111 -13.67 4.45 -0.13
C SER A 111 -12.79 3.26 0.26
N ILE A 112 -11.47 3.40 0.18
CA ILE A 112 -10.51 2.39 0.65
C ILE A 112 -10.69 2.11 2.14
N SER A 113 -10.84 3.15 2.97
CA SER A 113 -11.09 2.97 4.41
C SER A 113 -12.36 2.15 4.68
N ARG A 114 -13.43 2.37 3.90
CA ARG A 114 -14.67 1.59 4.03
C ARG A 114 -14.50 0.15 3.53
N CYS A 115 -13.70 -0.06 2.49
CA CYS A 115 -13.37 -1.39 1.98
C CYS A 115 -12.59 -2.21 3.02
N LEU A 116 -11.68 -1.58 3.77
CA LEU A 116 -10.94 -2.21 4.87
C LEU A 116 -11.84 -2.63 6.04
N ASP A 117 -12.91 -1.89 6.30
CA ASP A 117 -13.92 -2.20 7.34
C ASP A 117 -15.00 -3.18 6.85
N SER A 118 -14.93 -3.60 5.58
CA SER A 118 -15.95 -4.48 5.01
C SER A 118 -15.78 -5.93 5.48
N ARG A 119 -16.87 -6.70 5.41
CA ARG A 119 -16.85 -8.16 5.65
C ARG A 119 -16.31 -8.98 4.46
N HIS A 120 -15.97 -8.31 3.37
CA HIS A 120 -15.62 -8.95 2.10
C HIS A 120 -14.12 -9.24 2.06
N VAL A 121 -13.73 -10.46 2.42
CA VAL A 121 -12.32 -10.86 2.61
C VAL A 121 -11.41 -10.50 1.43
N ASP A 122 -11.86 -10.73 0.19
CA ASP A 122 -11.07 -10.40 -1.01
C ASP A 122 -10.90 -8.90 -1.20
N LEU A 123 -11.96 -8.12 -0.92
CA LEU A 123 -11.92 -6.67 -1.01
C LEU A 123 -11.02 -6.06 0.08
N VAL A 124 -11.09 -6.58 1.31
CA VAL A 124 -10.20 -6.19 2.42
C VAL A 124 -8.75 -6.48 2.04
N ARG A 125 -8.47 -7.68 1.51
CA ARG A 125 -7.13 -8.08 1.09
C ARG A 125 -6.56 -7.15 0.02
N ASP A 126 -7.30 -6.93 -1.06
CA ASP A 126 -6.80 -6.11 -2.17
C ASP A 126 -6.69 -4.64 -1.76
N SER A 127 -7.57 -4.15 -0.90
CA SER A 127 -7.44 -2.82 -0.28
C SER A 127 -6.19 -2.71 0.59
N LEU A 128 -5.86 -3.74 1.39
CA LEU A 128 -4.62 -3.79 2.17
C LEU A 128 -3.37 -3.79 1.29
N ILE A 129 -3.39 -4.53 0.18
CA ILE A 129 -2.31 -4.52 -0.81
C ILE A 129 -2.15 -3.11 -1.39
N THR A 130 -3.25 -2.46 -1.76
CA THR A 130 -3.23 -1.08 -2.26
C THR A 130 -2.70 -0.09 -1.23
N VAL A 131 -3.12 -0.17 0.03
CA VAL A 131 -2.60 0.71 1.10
C VAL A 131 -1.11 0.44 1.37
N THR A 132 -0.68 -0.82 1.27
CA THR A 132 0.74 -1.18 1.42
C THR A 132 1.59 -0.60 0.29
N TRP A 133 1.12 -0.69 -0.95
CA TRP A 133 1.75 -0.05 -2.11
C TRP A 133 1.76 1.47 -1.95
N LEU A 134 0.61 2.09 -1.67
CA LEU A 134 0.46 3.53 -1.54
C LEU A 134 1.38 4.09 -0.46
N SER A 135 1.37 3.52 0.75
CA SER A 135 2.22 3.95 1.85
C SER A 135 3.71 3.79 1.54
N SER A 136 4.10 2.73 0.82
CA SER A 136 5.48 2.53 0.37
C SER A 136 5.89 3.61 -0.62
N SER A 137 5.08 3.87 -1.64
CA SER A 137 5.35 4.89 -2.67
C SER A 137 5.48 6.27 -2.04
N LEU A 138 4.54 6.64 -1.17
CA LEU A 138 4.59 7.90 -0.43
C LEU A 138 5.85 8.04 0.41
N SER A 139 6.25 6.98 1.13
CA SER A 139 7.46 7.04 1.97
C SER A 139 8.77 7.24 1.21
N LYS A 140 8.79 6.95 -0.10
CA LYS A 140 9.99 7.07 -0.95
C LYS A 140 10.02 8.37 -1.75
N GLN A 141 8.84 8.79 -2.22
CA GLN A 141 8.71 9.77 -3.29
C GLN A 141 8.03 11.07 -2.81
N TYR A 142 7.19 10.99 -1.77
CA TYR A 142 6.36 12.12 -1.40
C TYR A 142 7.04 12.99 -0.34
N ASN A 143 7.56 14.14 -0.76
CA ASN A 143 8.22 15.13 0.11
C ASN A 143 7.30 16.31 0.48
N ALA A 144 6.09 16.37 -0.08
CA ALA A 144 5.09 17.36 0.29
C ALA A 144 4.36 16.95 1.58
N GLY A 145 3.89 17.92 2.34
CA GLY A 145 3.17 17.66 3.58
C GLY A 145 1.86 16.93 3.33
N LEU A 146 1.58 15.87 4.08
CA LEU A 146 0.33 15.11 3.95
C LEU A 146 -0.79 15.69 4.81
N HIS A 147 -2.00 15.75 4.25
CA HIS A 147 -3.19 16.09 5.01
C HIS A 147 -3.57 14.95 5.97
N LEU A 148 -3.31 15.16 7.27
CA LEU A 148 -3.52 14.21 8.36
C LEU A 148 -4.91 13.55 8.44
N PRO A 149 -6.05 14.25 8.21
CA PRO A 149 -7.37 13.66 8.41
C PRO A 149 -7.65 12.42 7.55
N ALA A 150 -7.19 12.41 6.30
CA ALA A 150 -7.43 11.30 5.38
C ALA A 150 -6.72 10.01 5.83
N PHE A 151 -5.54 10.14 6.44
CA PHE A 151 -4.76 9.00 6.92
C PHE A 151 -5.23 8.50 8.29
N LEU A 152 -5.89 9.32 9.10
CA LEU A 152 -6.44 8.89 10.38
C LEU A 152 -7.48 7.77 10.22
N ALA A 153 -8.37 7.89 9.23
CA ALA A 153 -9.36 6.85 8.95
C ALA A 153 -8.67 5.53 8.58
N ILE A 154 -7.72 5.57 7.64
CA ILE A 154 -6.96 4.39 7.21
C ILE A 154 -6.16 3.80 8.37
N ILE A 155 -5.40 4.59 9.13
CA ILE A 155 -4.60 4.11 10.26
C ILE A 155 -5.48 3.47 11.34
N SER A 156 -6.68 4.01 11.57
CA SER A 156 -7.65 3.41 12.50
C SER A 156 -8.13 2.05 12.01
N GLN A 157 -8.36 1.88 10.71
CA GLN A 157 -8.70 0.57 10.13
C GLN A 157 -7.53 -0.42 10.22
N LEU A 158 -6.31 0.03 9.93
CA LEU A 158 -5.11 -0.80 10.07
C LEU A 158 -4.89 -1.27 11.53
N LYS A 159 -5.19 -0.42 12.52
CA LYS A 159 -5.20 -0.79 13.94
C LYS A 159 -6.22 -1.90 14.22
N GLY A 160 -7.46 -1.75 13.75
CA GLY A 160 -8.50 -2.79 13.89
C GLY A 160 -8.09 -4.12 13.27
N ILE A 161 -7.42 -4.08 12.11
CA ILE A 161 -6.88 -5.25 11.42
C ILE A 161 -5.71 -5.87 12.19
N LEU A 162 -4.81 -5.08 12.79
CA LEU A 162 -3.75 -5.60 13.68
C LEU A 162 -4.34 -6.34 14.88
N GLN A 163 -5.46 -5.86 15.41
CA GLN A 163 -6.13 -6.48 16.55
C GLN A 163 -6.80 -7.81 16.14
N ASN A 164 -7.66 -7.76 15.12
CA ASN A 164 -8.62 -8.84 14.84
C ASN A 164 -8.33 -9.67 13.58
N GLY A 165 -7.45 -9.19 12.69
CA GLY A 165 -7.18 -9.84 11.40
C GLY A 165 -6.38 -11.13 11.53
N GLU A 166 -6.38 -11.94 10.47
CA GLU A 166 -5.47 -13.08 10.37
C GLU A 166 -4.02 -12.59 10.15
N LEU A 167 -3.04 -13.48 10.37
CA LEU A 167 -1.61 -13.12 10.30
C LEU A 167 -1.23 -12.47 8.96
N GLU A 168 -1.83 -12.89 7.85
CA GLU A 168 -1.66 -12.25 6.53
C GLU A 168 -2.05 -10.76 6.57
N PHE A 169 -3.25 -10.46 7.08
CA PHE A 169 -3.76 -9.09 7.14
C PHE A 169 -2.99 -8.26 8.16
N LYS A 170 -2.61 -8.85 9.31
CA LYS A 170 -1.72 -8.20 10.28
C LYS A 170 -0.36 -7.86 9.66
N THR A 171 0.16 -8.71 8.77
CA THR A 171 1.41 -8.46 8.06
C THR A 171 1.31 -7.25 7.14
N LEU A 172 0.27 -7.18 6.30
CA LEU A 172 0.02 -6.04 5.40
C LEU A 172 -0.24 -4.75 6.19
N ALA A 173 -1.00 -4.83 7.28
CA ALA A 173 -1.28 -3.69 8.14
C ALA A 173 -0.01 -3.18 8.85
N SER A 174 0.80 -4.10 9.41
CA SER A 174 2.09 -3.76 10.03
C SER A 174 3.05 -3.10 9.04
N MET A 175 3.16 -3.64 7.82
CA MET A 175 3.99 -3.08 6.76
C MET A 175 3.52 -1.66 6.36
N SER A 176 2.22 -1.48 6.18
CA SER A 176 1.62 -0.18 5.85
C SER A 176 1.89 0.87 6.94
N LEU A 177 1.66 0.53 8.20
CA LEU A 177 1.94 1.41 9.34
C LEU A 177 3.43 1.72 9.49
N PHE A 178 4.30 0.75 9.20
CA PHE A 178 5.74 0.98 9.18
C PHE A 178 6.14 1.97 8.07
N ASN A 179 5.57 1.85 6.87
CA ASN A 179 5.82 2.81 5.79
C ASN A 179 5.29 4.21 6.15
N PHE A 180 4.08 4.31 6.69
CA PHE A 180 3.53 5.57 7.20
C PHE A 180 4.41 6.19 8.30
N SER A 181 5.03 5.39 9.17
CA SER A 181 5.93 5.90 10.20
C SER A 181 7.16 6.64 9.65
N LYS A 182 7.50 6.45 8.37
CA LYS A 182 8.60 7.18 7.72
C LYS A 182 8.20 8.61 7.37
N ILE A 183 6.91 8.89 7.22
CA ILE A 183 6.35 10.20 6.89
C ILE A 183 6.07 10.98 8.18
N SER A 184 6.48 12.25 8.27
CA SER A 184 6.46 13.05 9.51
C SER A 184 5.07 13.18 10.15
N GLU A 185 4.08 13.50 9.34
CA GLU A 185 2.70 13.73 9.72
C GLU A 185 2.08 12.43 10.24
N CYS A 186 2.17 11.35 9.46
CA CYS A 186 1.70 10.05 9.87
C CYS A 186 2.46 9.51 11.10
N ARG A 187 3.77 9.76 11.23
CA ARG A 187 4.56 9.38 12.42
C ARG A 187 4.05 10.08 13.67
N THR A 188 3.70 11.35 13.58
CA THR A 188 3.11 12.11 14.69
C THR A 188 1.78 11.49 15.10
N LEU A 189 0.94 11.14 14.12
CA LEU A 189 -0.32 10.47 14.37
C LEU A 189 -0.16 9.09 15.02
N LEU A 190 0.79 8.29 14.53
CA LEU A 190 1.09 6.98 15.11
C LEU A 190 1.62 7.07 16.54
N LYS A 191 2.37 8.13 16.89
CA LYS A 191 2.81 8.40 18.26
C LYS A 191 1.64 8.75 19.18
N ILE A 192 0.66 9.52 18.69
CA ILE A 192 -0.58 9.80 19.45
C ILE A 192 -1.35 8.49 19.73
N MET A 193 -1.32 7.55 18.80
CA MET A 193 -1.99 6.25 18.91
C MET A 193 -1.10 5.14 19.50
N ALA A 194 0.09 5.47 20.04
CA ALA A 194 1.10 4.48 20.42
C ALA A 194 0.61 3.53 21.51
N GLU A 195 -0.13 4.02 22.51
CA GLU A 195 -0.67 3.20 23.60
C GLU A 195 -1.60 2.10 23.10
N ASP A 196 -2.35 2.36 22.03
CA ASP A 196 -3.24 1.37 21.42
C ASP A 196 -2.51 0.41 20.47
N ILE A 197 -1.53 0.92 19.71
CA ILE A 197 -0.89 0.16 18.62
C ILE A 197 0.29 -0.67 19.13
N ALA A 198 1.09 -0.15 20.05
CA ALA A 198 2.32 -0.82 20.51
C ALA A 198 2.05 -2.22 21.10
N PRO A 199 1.03 -2.44 21.96
CA PRO A 199 0.74 -3.78 22.47
C PRO A 199 0.40 -4.79 21.35
N LEU A 200 -0.31 -4.35 20.32
CA LEU A 200 -0.67 -5.19 19.16
C LEU A 200 0.57 -5.59 18.36
N LEU A 201 1.51 -4.67 18.18
CA LEU A 201 2.78 -4.94 17.50
C LEU A 201 3.69 -5.83 18.34
N HIS A 202 3.67 -5.70 19.67
CA HIS A 202 4.47 -6.51 20.58
C HIS A 202 4.21 -8.02 20.36
N GLY A 203 2.95 -8.41 20.21
CA GLY A 203 2.57 -9.79 19.91
C GLY A 203 3.04 -10.33 18.54
N LEU A 204 3.63 -9.49 17.70
CA LEU A 204 4.08 -9.83 16.35
C LEU A 204 5.60 -9.69 16.15
N VAL A 205 6.35 -9.21 17.14
CA VAL A 205 7.78 -8.85 16.96
C VAL A 205 8.69 -10.04 16.63
N ASP A 206 8.31 -11.24 17.06
CA ASP A 206 9.08 -12.48 16.82
C ASP A 206 8.84 -13.08 15.44
N VAL A 207 7.71 -12.72 14.80
CA VAL A 207 7.30 -13.26 13.50
C VAL A 207 7.42 -12.25 12.36
N LEU A 208 7.35 -10.94 12.66
CA LEU A 208 7.37 -9.87 11.67
C LEU A 208 8.41 -8.81 12.01
N TRP A 209 9.41 -8.63 11.16
CA TRP A 209 10.44 -7.61 11.39
C TRP A 209 9.87 -6.19 11.30
N THR A 210 8.82 -5.97 10.49
CA THR A 210 8.12 -4.68 10.40
C THR A 210 7.49 -4.31 11.73
N ALA A 211 6.89 -5.28 12.43
CA ALA A 211 6.32 -5.08 13.75
C ALA A 211 7.41 -4.73 14.76
N LYS A 212 8.54 -5.45 14.74
CA LYS A 212 9.70 -5.15 15.59
C LYS A 212 10.25 -3.74 15.37
N LYS A 213 10.41 -3.31 14.12
CA LYS A 213 10.90 -1.97 13.79
C LYS A 213 9.90 -0.88 14.18
N LEU A 214 8.62 -1.06 13.84
CA LEU A 214 7.58 -0.09 14.17
C LEU A 214 7.37 0.03 15.68
N HIS A 215 7.32 -1.08 16.41
CA HIS A 215 7.25 -1.08 17.87
C HIS A 215 8.40 -0.27 18.49
N ALA A 216 9.63 -0.45 18.00
CA ALA A 216 10.77 0.34 18.45
C ALA A 216 10.64 1.84 18.13
N ILE A 217 10.00 2.21 17.02
CA ILE A 217 9.73 3.62 16.66
C ILE A 217 8.70 4.24 17.60
N LEU A 218 7.65 3.50 17.96
CA LEU A 218 6.56 4.01 18.81
C LEU A 218 6.94 4.06 20.30
N CYS A 219 7.74 3.10 20.78
CA CYS A 219 8.14 3.02 22.17
C CYS A 219 9.42 3.81 22.51
N ARG A 220 10.14 4.33 21.51
CA ARG A 220 11.23 5.28 21.77
C ARG A 220 10.61 6.63 22.13
N GLU A 221 10.67 6.98 23.41
CA GLU A 221 10.44 8.34 23.88
C GLU A 221 11.35 9.30 23.11
N ASN A 222 10.83 10.49 22.78
CA ASN A 222 11.61 11.55 22.15
C ASN A 222 12.84 11.86 23.04
N LEU A 223 14.03 11.42 22.62
CA LEU A 223 15.30 12.03 23.02
C LEU A 223 15.45 13.38 22.33
#